data_AF-A0A2S8R8Y1-F1
#
_entry.id   AF-A0A2S8R8Y1-F1
#
_cell.length_a   1.000
_cell.length_b   1.000
_cell.length_c   1.000
_cell.angle_alpha   90.00
_cell.angle_beta   90.00
_cell.angle_gamma   90.00
#
_symmetry.space_group_name_H-M   'P 1'
#
loop_
_entity.id
_entity.type
_entity.pdbx_description
1 polymer ?
#
loop_
_entity_poly.entity_id
_entity_poly.type
_entity_poly.pdbx_seq_one_letter_code
_entity_poly.pdbx_strand_id
1 'polypeptide(L)'
;MSSMIKVKNRIISWKYLIAAIPIVLYALSNRQSMPFFEELHNVTANFWDYIFMSFSDVYLLLFYFFPLILFISTVYINRTFEYIELIRLGSYKKWIFTRLEQLFKIDIFFILMFLGSILLTSFNTSFSMEWSSVGIIDISGNEILYYLRHYFPKPFVALVLQIGLFLLTTITFQLMLCILYARFKKSSLLHLLNGLMYLYGSISFKVFPASMKLIVMPNYLSLFHGVASFDSIIMPFVIVLSVLLILIFIANNIDRDYRNSKNYLMKNLPVLGYGLLCLMGILFHISKHTNGGLSIWDGFIVTFMGTTNEIFTLISFAFYIVVFLGAVYFVQLRLQRYLSEMSYYTMIRYRSINKWFLSWFPGILKTITILLLTLLIGTISIAMLKGYSNTVPDNLFEIIYHFIVNGFLQLLFYVIFVIIISFATKDVFKSFITLLTLTVFMLPGFRLKNLMPIGLNSMGYVLEGYPVFLISIKLAVYIAAEIIVLLYLFNKKDYIV
;
A
#
# COMPACT_ATOMS: atom_id res chain seq x y z
N MET A 1 -17.44 -17.87 -43.36
CA MET A 1 -16.69 -18.30 -42.16
C MET A 1 -16.47 -17.18 -41.11
N SER A 2 -16.66 -15.89 -41.42
CA SER A 2 -16.57 -14.78 -40.43
C SER A 2 -17.85 -14.52 -39.61
N SER A 3 -18.99 -15.12 -39.98
CA SER A 3 -20.27 -14.97 -39.28
C SER A 3 -20.47 -15.95 -38.11
N MET A 4 -19.88 -17.16 -38.16
CA MET A 4 -20.00 -18.15 -37.07
C MET A 4 -19.18 -17.79 -35.81
N ILE A 5 -18.11 -16.99 -35.93
CA ILE A 5 -17.32 -16.53 -34.78
C ILE A 5 -18.06 -15.41 -34.01
N LYS A 6 -18.89 -14.61 -34.68
CA LYS A 6 -19.64 -13.52 -34.04
C LYS A 6 -20.76 -14.01 -33.10
N VAL A 7 -21.33 -15.19 -33.34
CA VAL A 7 -22.45 -15.72 -32.53
C VAL A 7 -21.97 -16.27 -31.17
N LYS A 8 -20.73 -16.77 -31.09
CA LYS A 8 -20.18 -17.41 -29.87
C LYS A 8 -19.77 -16.42 -28.77
N ASN A 9 -19.65 -15.12 -29.09
CA ASN A 9 -19.15 -14.08 -28.20
C ASN A 9 -20.23 -13.14 -27.62
N ARG A 10 -21.53 -13.45 -27.73
CA ARG A 10 -22.56 -12.69 -26.99
C ARG A 10 -22.66 -13.21 -25.55
N ILE A 11 -21.83 -12.64 -24.68
CA ILE A 11 -21.88 -12.92 -23.23
C ILE A 11 -23.09 -12.26 -22.59
N ILE A 12 -23.53 -11.12 -23.10
CA ILE A 12 -24.79 -10.49 -22.67
C ILE A 12 -25.93 -11.13 -23.45
N SER A 13 -26.73 -11.90 -22.74
CA SER A 13 -27.95 -12.55 -23.21
C SER A 13 -29.14 -12.03 -22.41
N TRP A 14 -30.30 -11.91 -23.06
CA TRP A 14 -31.56 -11.58 -22.39
C TRP A 14 -31.86 -12.54 -21.22
N LYS A 15 -31.32 -13.76 -21.25
CA LYS A 15 -31.45 -14.77 -20.19
C LYS A 15 -30.92 -14.28 -18.84
N TYR A 16 -29.96 -13.34 -18.82
CA TYR A 16 -29.44 -12.78 -17.57
C TYR A 16 -30.43 -11.85 -16.87
N LEU A 17 -31.50 -11.39 -17.54
CA LEU A 17 -32.59 -10.66 -16.87
C LEU A 17 -33.30 -11.53 -15.82
N ILE A 18 -33.21 -12.86 -15.89
CA ILE A 18 -33.72 -13.75 -14.82
C ILE A 18 -33.01 -13.47 -13.48
N ALA A 19 -31.75 -13.01 -13.51
CA ALA A 19 -31.02 -12.61 -12.32
C ALA A 19 -31.60 -11.33 -11.65
N ALA A 20 -32.49 -10.61 -12.32
CA ALA A 20 -33.23 -9.50 -11.71
C ALA A 20 -34.32 -9.97 -10.73
N ILE A 21 -34.85 -11.19 -10.88
CA ILE A 21 -36.01 -11.65 -10.11
C ILE A 21 -35.73 -11.65 -8.59
N PRO A 22 -34.63 -12.23 -8.09
CA PRO A 22 -34.36 -12.22 -6.64
C PRO A 22 -34.15 -10.81 -6.09
N ILE A 23 -33.56 -9.90 -6.88
CA ILE A 23 -33.39 -8.49 -6.52
C ILE A 23 -34.75 -7.82 -6.35
N VAL A 24 -35.65 -7.98 -7.31
CA VAL A 24 -36.99 -7.37 -7.26
C VAL A 24 -37.78 -7.91 -6.07
N LEU A 25 -37.76 -9.23 -5.84
CA LEU A 25 -38.45 -9.83 -4.69
C LEU A 25 -37.91 -9.30 -3.36
N TYR A 26 -36.59 -9.18 -3.23
CA TYR A 26 -35.96 -8.63 -2.04
C TYR A 26 -36.31 -7.15 -1.83
N ALA A 27 -36.23 -6.33 -2.89
CA ALA A 27 -36.57 -4.92 -2.83
C ALA A 27 -38.07 -4.68 -2.55
N LEU A 28 -38.96 -5.55 -3.03
CA LEU A 28 -40.38 -5.52 -2.67
C LEU A 28 -40.61 -5.86 -1.19
N SER A 29 -39.86 -6.81 -0.64
CA SER A 29 -39.91 -7.12 0.79
C SER A 29 -39.52 -5.90 1.64
N ASN A 30 -38.44 -5.20 1.25
CA ASN A 30 -38.03 -3.96 1.92
C ASN A 30 -39.04 -2.82 1.73
N ARG A 31 -39.70 -2.75 0.58
CA ARG A 31 -40.79 -1.79 0.36
C ARG A 31 -41.97 -2.03 1.29
N GLN A 32 -42.31 -3.28 1.57
CA GLN A 32 -43.45 -3.63 2.44
C GLN A 32 -43.19 -3.31 3.91
N SER A 33 -41.94 -3.29 4.38
CA SER A 33 -41.61 -2.95 5.76
C SER A 33 -41.59 -1.44 6.04
N MET A 34 -41.39 -0.61 5.02
CA MET A 34 -41.25 0.84 5.20
C MET A 34 -42.52 1.55 5.74
N PRO A 35 -43.76 1.25 5.27
CA PRO A 35 -44.97 1.89 5.80
C PRO A 35 -45.18 1.65 7.29
N PHE A 36 -44.81 0.46 7.78
CA PHE A 36 -44.86 0.15 9.20
C PHE A 36 -43.85 0.99 10.00
N PHE A 37 -42.66 1.25 9.44
CA PHE A 37 -41.66 2.12 10.05
C PHE A 37 -42.12 3.60 10.07
N GLU A 38 -42.73 4.07 8.99
CA GLU A 38 -43.31 5.42 8.89
C GLU A 38 -44.39 5.65 9.96
N GLU A 39 -45.29 4.68 10.15
CA GLU A 39 -46.36 4.75 11.15
C GLU A 39 -45.80 4.72 12.59
N LEU A 40 -44.84 3.83 12.86
CA LEU A 40 -44.25 3.67 14.19
C LEU A 40 -43.49 4.92 14.66
N HIS A 41 -42.80 5.60 13.74
CA HIS A 41 -41.93 6.73 14.06
C HIS A 41 -42.46 8.09 13.60
N ASN A 42 -43.66 8.13 13.02
CA ASN A 42 -44.32 9.33 12.50
C ASN A 42 -43.40 10.13 11.54
N VAL A 43 -42.77 9.43 10.61
CA VAL A 43 -41.88 9.99 9.59
C VAL A 43 -42.34 9.60 8.20
N THR A 44 -41.96 10.38 7.21
CA THR A 44 -42.24 10.12 5.79
C THR A 44 -40.96 9.68 5.08
N ALA A 45 -41.02 8.56 4.38
CA ALA A 45 -40.03 8.08 3.45
C ALA A 45 -40.19 8.75 2.09
N ASN A 46 -39.11 8.75 1.32
CA ASN A 46 -39.10 9.20 -0.06
C ASN A 46 -38.51 8.13 -0.98
N PHE A 47 -38.51 8.43 -2.27
CA PHE A 47 -37.94 7.61 -3.34
C PHE A 47 -36.53 7.08 -3.06
N TRP A 48 -35.64 7.88 -2.45
CA TRP A 48 -34.24 7.49 -2.21
C TRP A 48 -34.11 6.44 -1.11
N ASP A 49 -35.00 6.46 -0.12
CA ASP A 49 -34.93 5.52 1.00
C ASP A 49 -35.13 4.08 0.54
N TYR A 50 -36.12 3.86 -0.33
CA TYR A 50 -36.39 2.56 -0.95
C TYR A 50 -35.20 2.07 -1.80
N ILE A 51 -34.49 3.00 -2.46
CA ILE A 51 -33.29 2.67 -3.23
C ILE A 51 -32.16 2.26 -2.30
N PHE A 52 -31.79 3.10 -1.33
CA PHE A 52 -30.62 2.88 -0.50
C PHE A 52 -30.77 1.69 0.44
N MET A 53 -31.97 1.44 0.98
CA MET A 53 -32.24 0.27 1.81
C MET A 53 -31.95 -1.04 1.08
N SER A 54 -32.17 -1.10 -0.24
CA SER A 54 -31.91 -2.32 -1.02
C SER A 54 -30.51 -2.32 -1.66
N PHE A 55 -30.06 -1.17 -2.15
CA PHE A 55 -28.81 -1.05 -2.90
C PHE A 55 -27.55 -1.08 -2.03
N SER A 56 -27.68 -0.70 -0.76
CA SER A 56 -26.56 -0.70 0.20
C SER A 56 -26.61 -1.87 1.18
N ASP A 57 -27.64 -2.71 1.09
CA ASP A 57 -27.80 -3.88 1.95
C ASP A 57 -26.72 -4.92 1.68
N VAL A 58 -26.04 -5.33 2.76
CA VAL A 58 -24.91 -6.25 2.66
C VAL A 58 -25.35 -7.66 2.33
N TYR A 59 -26.54 -8.09 2.73
CA TYR A 59 -27.00 -9.44 2.42
C TYR A 59 -27.23 -9.60 0.91
N LEU A 60 -27.91 -8.63 0.30
CA LEU A 60 -28.15 -8.65 -1.15
C LEU A 60 -26.84 -8.53 -1.93
N LEU A 61 -25.94 -7.64 -1.50
CA LEU A 61 -24.64 -7.46 -2.15
C LEU A 61 -23.73 -8.68 -2.02
N LEU A 62 -23.51 -9.21 -0.81
CA LEU A 62 -22.54 -10.29 -0.56
C LEU A 62 -23.04 -11.68 -0.95
N PHE A 63 -24.30 -12.01 -0.69
CA PHE A 63 -24.80 -13.37 -0.90
C PHE A 63 -25.37 -13.59 -2.30
N TYR A 64 -25.79 -12.53 -2.99
CA TYR A 64 -26.38 -12.66 -4.31
C TYR A 64 -25.60 -11.95 -5.41
N PHE A 65 -25.44 -10.62 -5.31
CA PHE A 65 -24.98 -9.83 -6.45
C PHE A 65 -23.47 -9.96 -6.72
N PHE A 66 -22.64 -9.87 -5.70
CA PHE A 66 -21.18 -10.03 -5.83
C PHE A 66 -20.78 -11.45 -6.31
N PRO A 67 -21.34 -12.54 -5.76
CA PRO A 67 -21.03 -13.90 -6.23
C PRO A 67 -21.47 -14.13 -7.69
N LEU A 68 -22.61 -13.55 -8.10
CA LEU A 68 -23.07 -13.59 -9.49
C LEU A 68 -22.03 -12.95 -10.43
N ILE A 69 -21.54 -11.74 -10.10
CA ILE A 69 -20.51 -11.04 -10.88
C ILE A 69 -19.22 -11.87 -10.96
N LEU A 70 -18.74 -12.40 -9.83
CA LEU A 70 -17.52 -13.22 -9.82
C LEU A 70 -17.68 -14.52 -10.63
N PHE A 71 -18.83 -15.17 -10.55
CA PHE A 71 -19.14 -16.36 -11.33
C PHE A 71 -19.11 -16.07 -12.83
N ILE A 72 -19.81 -15.02 -13.26
CA ILE A 72 -19.85 -14.62 -14.67
C ILE A 72 -18.46 -14.22 -15.15
N SER A 73 -17.71 -13.48 -14.33
CA SER A 73 -16.33 -13.09 -14.63
C SER A 73 -15.43 -14.32 -14.83
N THR A 74 -15.55 -15.31 -13.96
CA THR A 74 -14.79 -16.56 -14.04
C THR A 74 -15.13 -17.36 -15.30
N VAL A 75 -16.41 -17.53 -15.59
CA VAL A 75 -16.88 -18.22 -16.81
C VAL A 75 -16.40 -17.48 -18.05
N TYR A 76 -16.43 -16.15 -18.02
CA TYR A 76 -15.98 -15.32 -19.12
C TYR A 76 -14.49 -15.48 -19.41
N ILE A 77 -13.67 -15.31 -18.37
CA ILE A 77 -12.22 -15.47 -18.44
C ILE A 77 -11.85 -16.85 -18.99
N ASN A 78 -12.48 -17.91 -18.48
CA ASN A 78 -12.17 -19.27 -18.88
C ASN A 78 -12.58 -19.59 -20.33
N ARG A 79 -13.72 -19.05 -20.81
CA ARG A 79 -14.21 -19.28 -22.18
C ARG A 79 -13.45 -18.49 -23.24
N THR A 80 -12.82 -17.37 -22.85
CA THR A 80 -12.17 -16.44 -23.80
C THR A 80 -10.65 -16.53 -23.79
N PHE A 81 -10.10 -17.57 -23.15
CA PHE A 81 -8.68 -17.84 -23.21
C PHE A 81 -8.38 -18.90 -24.26
N GLU A 82 -8.33 -18.44 -25.51
CA GLU A 82 -7.85 -19.25 -26.63
C GLU A 82 -6.40 -18.87 -26.96
N TYR A 83 -5.53 -19.87 -27.13
CA TYR A 83 -4.13 -19.65 -27.52
C TYR A 83 -4.00 -18.84 -28.82
N ILE A 84 -4.96 -18.99 -29.74
CA ILE A 84 -5.00 -18.28 -31.02
C ILE A 84 -5.20 -16.77 -30.80
N GLU A 85 -6.05 -16.36 -29.85
CA GLU A 85 -6.26 -14.95 -29.51
C GLU A 85 -5.03 -14.37 -28.80
N LEU A 86 -4.36 -15.15 -27.93
CA LEU A 86 -3.13 -14.74 -27.27
C LEU A 86 -1.99 -14.48 -28.27
N ILE A 87 -1.84 -15.35 -29.29
CA ILE A 87 -0.85 -15.19 -30.37
C ILE A 87 -1.14 -13.90 -31.16
N ARG A 88 -2.41 -13.59 -31.46
CA ARG A 88 -2.80 -12.36 -32.15
C ARG A 88 -2.54 -11.09 -31.34
N LEU A 89 -2.74 -11.15 -30.03
CA LEU A 89 -2.50 -10.02 -29.12
C LEU A 89 -1.01 -9.82 -28.83
N GLY A 90 -0.21 -10.90 -28.91
CA GLY A 90 1.24 -10.89 -28.77
C GLY A 90 1.76 -10.66 -27.35
N SER A 91 0.88 -10.63 -26.34
CA SER A 91 1.24 -10.31 -24.95
C SER A 91 0.10 -10.67 -23.98
N TYR A 92 0.44 -11.25 -22.83
CA TYR A 92 -0.50 -11.48 -21.73
C TYR A 92 -0.98 -10.17 -21.12
N LYS A 93 -0.14 -9.14 -21.04
CA LYS A 93 -0.56 -7.79 -20.61
C LYS A 93 -1.73 -7.29 -21.46
N LYS A 94 -1.58 -7.30 -22.78
CA LYS A 94 -2.63 -6.86 -23.71
C LYS A 94 -3.89 -7.70 -23.54
N TRP A 95 -3.75 -9.02 -23.38
CA TRP A 95 -4.90 -9.88 -23.09
C TRP A 95 -5.61 -9.50 -21.79
N ILE A 96 -4.89 -9.25 -20.69
CA ILE A 96 -5.49 -8.85 -19.40
C ILE A 96 -6.31 -7.56 -19.57
N PHE A 97 -5.74 -6.51 -20.16
CA PHE A 97 -6.43 -5.23 -20.29
C PHE A 97 -7.64 -5.29 -21.25
N THR A 98 -7.53 -6.01 -22.36
CA THR A 98 -8.68 -6.21 -23.27
C THR A 98 -9.81 -6.97 -22.59
N ARG A 99 -9.50 -7.98 -21.75
CA ARG A 99 -10.51 -8.71 -20.98
C ARG A 99 -11.12 -7.88 -19.87
N LEU A 100 -10.31 -7.07 -19.20
CA LEU A 100 -10.79 -6.15 -18.19
C LEU A 100 -11.78 -5.12 -18.77
N GLU A 101 -11.50 -4.57 -19.95
CA GLU A 101 -12.43 -3.66 -20.63
C GLU A 101 -13.78 -4.34 -20.95
N GLN A 102 -13.74 -5.61 -21.35
CA GLN A 102 -14.95 -6.38 -21.64
C GLN A 102 -15.73 -6.74 -20.36
N LEU A 103 -15.04 -7.10 -19.29
CA LEU A 103 -15.63 -7.34 -17.97
C LEU A 103 -16.24 -6.06 -17.39
N PHE A 104 -15.60 -4.90 -17.56
CA PHE A 104 -16.16 -3.62 -17.15
C PHE A 104 -17.51 -3.31 -17.84
N LYS A 105 -17.66 -3.65 -19.12
CA LYS A 105 -18.95 -3.53 -19.83
C LYS A 105 -20.01 -4.48 -19.27
N ILE A 106 -19.59 -5.68 -18.84
CA ILE A 106 -20.47 -6.65 -18.18
C ILE A 106 -20.91 -6.09 -16.82
N ASP A 107 -20.00 -5.54 -16.03
CA ASP A 107 -20.31 -4.93 -14.73
C ASP A 107 -21.31 -3.78 -14.87
N ILE A 108 -21.11 -2.88 -15.83
CA ILE A 108 -22.07 -1.80 -16.11
C ILE A 108 -23.46 -2.38 -16.42
N PHE A 109 -23.55 -3.43 -17.25
CA PHE A 109 -24.82 -4.07 -17.57
C PHE A 109 -25.50 -4.65 -16.31
N PHE A 110 -24.75 -5.35 -15.46
CA PHE A 110 -25.30 -5.92 -14.22
C PHE A 110 -25.71 -4.86 -13.20
N ILE A 111 -24.94 -3.77 -13.08
CA ILE A 111 -25.29 -2.66 -12.19
C ILE A 111 -26.52 -1.92 -12.69
N LEU A 112 -26.64 -1.68 -14.00
CA LEU A 112 -27.85 -1.09 -14.58
C LEU A 112 -29.06 -2.00 -14.39
N MET A 113 -28.89 -3.31 -14.52
CA MET A 113 -29.95 -4.27 -14.20
C MET A 113 -30.34 -4.18 -12.71
N PHE A 114 -29.35 -4.15 -11.81
CA PHE A 114 -29.57 -4.06 -10.36
C PHE A 114 -30.31 -2.77 -9.96
N LEU A 115 -29.82 -1.63 -10.44
CA LEU A 115 -30.47 -0.33 -10.27
C LEU A 115 -31.87 -0.32 -10.89
N GLY A 116 -32.01 -0.81 -12.12
CA GLY A 116 -33.31 -0.90 -12.81
C GLY A 116 -34.32 -1.71 -12.03
N SER A 117 -33.92 -2.84 -11.44
CA SER A 117 -34.78 -3.67 -10.58
C SER A 117 -35.23 -2.92 -9.32
N ILE A 118 -34.35 -2.18 -8.67
CA ILE A 118 -34.70 -1.41 -7.46
C ILE A 118 -35.55 -0.17 -7.81
N LEU A 119 -35.27 0.47 -8.95
CA LEU A 119 -36.07 1.56 -9.50
C LEU A 119 -37.49 1.09 -9.81
N LEU A 120 -37.65 -0.11 -10.35
CA LEU A 120 -38.97 -0.71 -10.59
C LEU A 120 -39.79 -0.80 -9.30
N THR A 121 -39.15 -1.12 -8.17
CA THR A 121 -39.83 -1.21 -6.88
C THR A 121 -40.08 0.13 -6.21
N SER A 122 -39.44 1.22 -6.61
CA SER A 122 -39.66 2.55 -6.05
C SER A 122 -40.67 3.39 -6.83
N PHE A 123 -41.21 2.89 -7.95
CA PHE A 123 -42.31 3.57 -8.65
C PHE A 123 -43.53 3.76 -7.74
N ASN A 124 -44.17 4.93 -7.92
CA ASN A 124 -45.31 5.41 -7.15
C ASN A 124 -45.00 5.84 -5.70
N THR A 125 -43.76 6.30 -5.43
CA THR A 125 -43.34 6.90 -4.16
C THR A 125 -43.05 8.39 -4.32
N SER A 126 -43.04 9.15 -3.22
CA SER A 126 -42.79 10.59 -3.24
C SER A 126 -41.34 10.89 -3.66
N PHE A 127 -41.16 11.63 -4.75
CA PHE A 127 -39.83 12.04 -5.22
C PHE A 127 -39.44 13.39 -4.63
N SER A 128 -38.24 13.46 -4.06
CA SER A 128 -37.61 14.73 -3.62
C SER A 128 -36.11 14.64 -3.88
N MET A 129 -35.44 15.78 -4.08
CA MET A 129 -33.97 15.81 -4.27
C MET A 129 -33.20 15.86 -2.95
N GLU A 130 -33.91 15.96 -1.83
CA GLU A 130 -33.36 16.00 -0.48
C GLU A 130 -33.53 14.64 0.22
N TRP A 131 -32.84 14.46 1.34
CA TRP A 131 -33.06 13.32 2.20
C TRP A 131 -34.43 13.40 2.88
N SER A 132 -35.06 12.25 3.11
CA SER A 132 -36.32 12.18 3.82
C SER A 132 -36.13 12.39 5.34
N SER A 133 -37.26 12.50 6.04
CA SER A 133 -37.29 12.49 7.50
C SER A 133 -36.89 11.13 8.11
N VAL A 134 -36.92 10.04 7.34
CA VAL A 134 -36.48 8.72 7.81
C VAL A 134 -34.98 8.73 8.08
N GLY A 135 -34.18 9.32 7.20
CA GLY A 135 -32.72 9.37 7.37
C GLY A 135 -32.23 10.18 8.59
N ILE A 136 -33.11 10.85 9.33
CA ILE A 136 -32.75 11.60 10.56
C ILE A 136 -32.62 10.68 11.77
N ILE A 137 -33.35 9.58 11.76
CA ILE A 137 -33.59 8.77 12.96
C ILE A 137 -32.46 7.76 13.14
N ASP A 138 -31.72 7.88 14.24
CA ASP A 138 -30.71 6.91 14.69
C ASP A 138 -31.36 5.81 15.54
N ILE A 139 -31.97 4.83 14.86
CA ILE A 139 -32.61 3.66 15.48
C ILE A 139 -32.09 2.39 14.80
N SER A 140 -31.98 1.31 15.58
CA SER A 140 -31.62 -0.02 15.08
C SER A 140 -32.51 -0.42 13.90
N GLY A 141 -31.89 -0.73 12.76
CA GLY A 141 -32.58 -1.05 11.51
C GLY A 141 -32.63 0.09 10.48
N ASN A 142 -32.28 1.33 10.87
CA ASN A 142 -32.20 2.48 9.96
C ASN A 142 -30.77 3.01 9.76
N GLU A 143 -29.76 2.27 10.21
CA GLU A 143 -28.36 2.68 10.20
C GLU A 143 -27.87 3.08 8.79
N ILE A 144 -28.33 2.37 7.75
CA ILE A 144 -27.96 2.65 6.36
C ILE A 144 -28.29 4.10 5.98
N LEU A 145 -29.54 4.53 6.19
CA LEU A 145 -30.00 5.86 5.78
C LEU A 145 -29.45 6.94 6.70
N TYR A 146 -29.34 6.66 8.00
CA TYR A 146 -28.78 7.59 8.98
C TYR A 146 -27.33 7.96 8.65
N TYR A 147 -26.46 6.97 8.47
CA TYR A 147 -25.06 7.22 8.15
C TYR A 147 -24.87 7.85 6.76
N LEU A 148 -25.62 7.40 5.75
CA LEU A 148 -25.52 8.02 4.42
C LEU A 148 -25.96 9.49 4.46
N ARG A 149 -27.01 9.84 5.19
CA ARG A 149 -27.43 11.24 5.36
C ARG A 149 -26.40 12.05 6.13
N HIS A 150 -25.81 11.49 7.18
CA HIS A 150 -24.82 12.18 8.01
C HIS A 150 -23.61 12.64 7.19
N TYR A 151 -23.12 11.79 6.29
CA TYR A 151 -21.91 12.07 5.51
C TYR A 151 -22.18 12.72 4.15
N PHE A 152 -23.37 12.56 3.56
CA PHE A 152 -23.66 13.08 2.23
C PHE A 152 -24.79 14.11 2.28
N PRO A 153 -24.57 15.34 1.79
CA PRO A 153 -25.60 16.38 1.82
C PRO A 153 -26.78 16.07 0.88
N LYS A 154 -26.55 15.29 -0.18
CA LYS A 154 -27.57 14.92 -1.17
C LYS A 154 -27.57 13.42 -1.46
N PRO A 155 -28.75 12.78 -1.55
CA PRO A 155 -28.86 11.35 -1.81
C PRO A 155 -28.28 10.93 -3.16
N PHE A 156 -28.46 11.75 -4.20
CA PHE A 156 -27.88 11.46 -5.52
C PHE A 156 -26.35 11.31 -5.49
N VAL A 157 -25.65 12.09 -4.66
CA VAL A 157 -24.18 12.01 -4.53
C VAL A 157 -23.78 10.68 -3.90
N ALA A 158 -24.48 10.25 -2.86
CA ALA A 158 -24.27 8.95 -2.23
C ALA A 158 -24.48 7.80 -3.24
N LEU A 159 -25.49 7.90 -4.13
CA LEU A 159 -25.76 6.87 -5.13
C LEU A 159 -24.62 6.76 -6.15
N VAL A 160 -24.16 7.90 -6.69
CA VAL A 160 -23.05 7.94 -7.66
C VAL A 160 -21.78 7.38 -7.04
N LEU A 161 -21.48 7.75 -5.78
CA LEU A 161 -20.32 7.23 -5.07
C LEU A 161 -20.45 5.74 -4.74
N GLN A 162 -21.63 5.25 -4.38
CA GLN A 162 -21.88 3.83 -4.15
C GLN A 162 -21.63 3.02 -5.44
N ILE A 163 -22.13 3.49 -6.59
CA ILE A 163 -21.86 2.87 -7.90
C ILE A 163 -20.36 2.90 -8.22
N GLY A 164 -19.70 4.04 -7.98
CA GLY A 164 -18.28 4.22 -8.23
C GLY A 164 -17.41 3.29 -7.39
N LEU A 165 -17.70 3.18 -6.09
CA LEU A 165 -17.00 2.28 -5.17
C LEU A 165 -17.21 0.82 -5.58
N PHE A 166 -18.46 0.44 -5.89
CA PHE A 166 -18.79 -0.92 -6.29
C PHE A 166 -18.05 -1.32 -7.58
N LEU A 167 -18.07 -0.48 -8.62
CA LEU A 167 -17.32 -0.68 -9.86
C LEU A 167 -15.81 -0.80 -9.63
N LEU A 168 -15.26 0.08 -8.79
CA LEU A 168 -13.84 0.06 -8.46
C LEU A 168 -13.47 -1.25 -7.76
N THR A 169 -14.33 -1.75 -6.87
CA THR A 169 -14.10 -3.01 -6.16
C THR A 169 -14.21 -4.21 -7.10
N THR A 170 -15.25 -4.30 -7.94
CA THR A 170 -15.42 -5.43 -8.87
C THR A 170 -14.28 -5.49 -9.90
N ILE A 171 -13.87 -4.35 -10.47
CA ILE A 171 -12.78 -4.33 -11.46
C ILE A 171 -11.45 -4.74 -10.84
N THR A 172 -11.22 -4.42 -9.56
CA THR A 172 -10.02 -4.82 -8.82
C THR A 172 -9.97 -6.34 -8.65
N PHE A 173 -11.09 -6.97 -8.28
CA PHE A 173 -11.17 -8.43 -8.18
C PHE A 173 -11.04 -9.12 -9.53
N GLN A 174 -11.67 -8.58 -10.57
CA GLN A 174 -11.56 -9.09 -11.94
C GLN A 174 -10.13 -9.00 -12.48
N LEU A 175 -9.42 -7.89 -12.23
CA LEU A 175 -8.00 -7.76 -12.60
C LEU A 175 -7.17 -8.86 -11.92
N MET A 176 -7.41 -9.11 -10.63
CA MET A 176 -6.73 -10.16 -9.89
C MET A 176 -7.01 -11.55 -10.51
N LEU A 177 -8.26 -11.86 -10.86
CA LEU A 177 -8.64 -13.11 -11.54
C LEU A 177 -7.94 -13.25 -12.90
N CYS A 178 -7.90 -12.18 -13.70
CA CYS A 178 -7.21 -12.16 -14.99
C CYS A 178 -5.70 -12.40 -14.84
N ILE A 179 -5.04 -11.76 -13.88
CA ILE A 179 -3.61 -11.94 -13.60
C ILE A 179 -3.31 -13.39 -13.21
N LEU A 180 -4.09 -13.93 -12.26
CA LEU A 180 -3.86 -15.29 -11.76
C LEU A 180 -4.11 -16.33 -12.84
N TYR A 181 -5.15 -16.15 -13.64
CA TYR A 181 -5.44 -17.08 -14.73
C TYR A 181 -4.42 -16.98 -15.86
N ALA A 182 -4.01 -15.77 -16.27
CA ALA A 182 -2.93 -15.59 -17.24
C ALA A 182 -1.63 -16.28 -16.78
N ARG A 183 -1.36 -16.27 -15.46
CA ARG A 183 -0.18 -16.89 -14.87
C ARG A 183 -0.24 -18.41 -14.78
N PHE A 184 -1.34 -18.96 -14.26
CA PHE A 184 -1.42 -20.39 -13.93
C PHE A 184 -2.12 -21.24 -14.99
N LYS A 185 -2.99 -20.64 -15.81
CA LYS A 185 -3.74 -21.30 -16.90
C LYS A 185 -4.55 -22.53 -16.47
N LYS A 186 -4.96 -22.59 -15.20
CA LYS A 186 -5.77 -23.68 -14.63
C LYS A 186 -7.15 -23.15 -14.29
N SER A 187 -8.19 -23.73 -14.91
CA SER A 187 -9.59 -23.41 -14.60
C SER A 187 -9.96 -23.76 -13.16
N SER A 188 -9.41 -24.85 -12.62
CA SER A 188 -9.62 -25.26 -11.22
C SER A 188 -9.20 -24.18 -10.22
N LEU A 189 -8.11 -23.45 -10.52
CA LEU A 189 -7.62 -22.36 -9.67
C LEU A 189 -8.59 -21.17 -9.66
N LEU A 190 -9.22 -20.85 -10.79
CA LEU A 190 -10.26 -19.82 -10.84
C LEU A 190 -11.49 -20.21 -10.04
N HIS A 191 -11.96 -21.45 -10.16
CA HIS A 191 -13.12 -21.92 -9.42
C HIS A 191 -12.85 -21.95 -7.91
N LEU A 192 -11.67 -22.44 -7.50
CA LEU A 192 -11.24 -22.41 -6.10
C LEU A 192 -11.21 -20.97 -5.57
N LEU A 193 -10.62 -20.05 -6.34
CA LEU A 193 -10.49 -18.67 -5.91
C LEU A 193 -11.85 -17.98 -5.80
N ASN A 194 -12.76 -18.19 -6.75
CA ASN A 194 -14.12 -17.70 -6.65
C ASN A 194 -14.83 -18.22 -5.38
N GLY A 195 -14.69 -19.50 -5.07
CA GLY A 195 -15.19 -20.08 -3.82
C GLY A 195 -14.58 -19.44 -2.57
N LEU A 196 -13.26 -19.20 -2.57
CA LEU A 196 -12.58 -18.50 -1.48
C LEU A 196 -13.02 -17.04 -1.33
N MET A 197 -13.27 -16.32 -2.43
CA MET A 197 -13.77 -14.94 -2.38
C MET A 197 -15.19 -14.86 -1.82
N TYR A 198 -16.04 -15.83 -2.18
CA TYR A 198 -17.37 -15.94 -1.60
C TYR A 198 -17.33 -16.23 -0.09
N LEU A 199 -16.52 -17.21 0.33
CA LEU A 199 -16.32 -17.51 1.74
C LEU A 199 -15.73 -16.31 2.50
N TYR A 200 -14.76 -15.63 1.91
CA TYR A 200 -14.18 -14.42 2.46
C TYR A 200 -15.23 -13.33 2.67
N GLY A 201 -16.07 -13.04 1.66
CA GLY A 201 -17.18 -12.11 1.80
C GLY A 201 -18.10 -12.49 2.96
N SER A 202 -18.55 -13.75 3.00
CA SER A 202 -19.47 -14.28 4.01
C SER A 202 -18.91 -14.22 5.44
N ILE A 203 -17.66 -14.64 5.63
CA ILE A 203 -16.98 -14.65 6.93
C ILE A 203 -16.67 -13.23 7.36
N SER A 204 -16.24 -12.37 6.42
CA SER A 204 -15.76 -11.04 6.75
C SER A 204 -16.81 -10.13 7.38
N PHE A 205 -18.07 -10.33 7.02
CA PHE A 205 -19.17 -9.54 7.55
C PHE A 205 -19.50 -9.86 9.02
N LYS A 206 -19.33 -11.11 9.46
CA LYS A 206 -19.75 -11.56 10.80
C LYS A 206 -18.62 -11.82 11.78
N VAL A 207 -17.45 -12.23 11.30
CA VAL A 207 -16.41 -12.82 12.16
C VAL A 207 -15.27 -11.84 12.46
N PHE A 208 -14.95 -10.92 11.54
CA PHE A 208 -13.84 -10.02 11.78
C PHE A 208 -14.20 -8.94 12.80
N PRO A 209 -13.30 -8.66 13.76
CA PRO A 209 -13.53 -7.61 14.74
C PRO A 209 -13.48 -6.23 14.08
N ALA A 210 -14.16 -5.25 14.69
CA ALA A 210 -14.18 -3.87 14.22
C ALA A 210 -12.79 -3.19 14.18
N SER A 211 -11.75 -3.79 14.76
CA SER A 211 -10.35 -3.33 14.64
C SER A 211 -9.70 -3.68 13.29
N MET A 212 -10.23 -4.67 12.57
CA MET A 212 -9.72 -5.14 11.26
C MET A 212 -10.46 -4.52 10.07
N LYS A 213 -10.84 -3.23 10.18
CA LYS A 213 -11.61 -2.48 9.17
C LYS A 213 -11.05 -2.57 7.75
N LEU A 214 -9.72 -2.70 7.62
CA LEU A 214 -9.02 -2.81 6.33
C LEU A 214 -9.30 -4.13 5.58
N ILE A 215 -9.70 -5.19 6.28
CA ILE A 215 -9.89 -6.53 5.69
C ILE A 215 -11.38 -6.83 5.50
N VAL A 216 -12.28 -6.08 6.13
CA VAL A 216 -13.71 -6.34 6.04
C VAL A 216 -14.22 -6.02 4.63
N MET A 217 -14.66 -7.05 3.89
CA MET A 217 -15.14 -6.93 2.51
C MET A 217 -16.35 -5.99 2.33
N PRO A 218 -17.38 -6.00 3.21
CA PRO A 218 -18.49 -5.06 3.15
C PRO A 218 -18.08 -3.60 2.97
N ASN A 219 -16.96 -3.19 3.58
CA ASN A 219 -16.47 -1.80 3.56
C ASN A 219 -16.13 -1.30 2.15
N TYR A 220 -15.95 -2.21 1.20
CA TYR A 220 -15.59 -1.90 -0.19
C TYR A 220 -16.73 -2.19 -1.18
N LEU A 221 -17.77 -2.93 -0.77
CA LEU A 221 -18.94 -3.19 -1.60
C LEU A 221 -20.11 -2.25 -1.29
N SER A 222 -20.20 -1.79 -0.04
CA SER A 222 -21.24 -0.86 0.43
C SER A 222 -20.58 0.37 1.03
N LEU A 223 -20.92 1.53 0.47
CA LEU A 223 -20.46 2.86 0.88
C LEU A 223 -20.86 3.14 2.32
N PHE A 224 -22.06 2.69 2.73
CA PHE A 224 -22.49 2.75 4.12
C PHE A 224 -21.47 2.08 5.06
N HIS A 225 -21.10 0.83 4.81
CA HIS A 225 -20.15 0.10 5.66
C HIS A 225 -18.74 0.68 5.61
N GLY A 226 -18.31 1.18 4.43
CA GLY A 226 -17.02 1.84 4.28
C GLY A 226 -16.95 3.11 5.12
N VAL A 227 -17.95 3.97 5.01
CA VAL A 227 -18.01 5.24 5.74
C VAL A 227 -18.19 5.00 7.24
N ALA A 228 -19.11 4.14 7.65
CA ALA A 228 -19.34 3.81 9.06
C ALA A 228 -18.12 3.14 9.72
N SER A 229 -17.32 2.39 8.96
CA SER A 229 -16.09 1.82 9.49
C SER A 229 -14.98 2.86 9.60
N PHE A 230 -14.68 3.61 8.54
CA PHE A 230 -13.49 4.47 8.48
C PHE A 230 -13.73 5.90 8.97
N ASP A 231 -14.96 6.26 9.31
CA ASP A 231 -15.39 7.63 9.61
C ASP A 231 -14.97 8.64 8.52
N SER A 232 -14.89 8.16 7.27
CA SER A 232 -14.37 8.92 6.14
C SER A 232 -14.91 8.39 4.81
N ILE A 233 -15.39 9.32 3.98
CA ILE A 233 -15.89 9.06 2.62
C ILE A 233 -14.77 8.58 1.70
N ILE A 234 -13.56 9.12 1.86
CA ILE A 234 -12.47 8.96 0.90
C ILE A 234 -11.71 7.66 1.14
N MET A 235 -11.67 7.20 2.39
CA MET A 235 -10.80 6.10 2.81
C MET A 235 -11.07 4.76 2.09
N PRO A 236 -12.34 4.30 1.91
CA PRO A 236 -12.61 3.09 1.13
C PRO A 236 -12.06 3.16 -0.30
N PHE A 237 -12.18 4.32 -0.96
CA PHE A 237 -11.68 4.51 -2.32
C PHE A 237 -10.16 4.46 -2.39
N VAL A 238 -9.46 5.13 -1.45
CA VAL A 238 -8.00 5.15 -1.41
C VAL A 238 -7.44 3.73 -1.27
N ILE A 239 -8.04 2.91 -0.41
CA ILE A 239 -7.61 1.53 -0.21
C ILE A 239 -7.80 0.71 -1.48
N VAL A 240 -9.00 0.71 -2.08
CA VAL A 240 -9.25 -0.08 -3.29
C VAL A 240 -8.38 0.42 -4.47
N LEU A 241 -8.22 1.74 -4.62
CA LEU A 241 -7.35 2.33 -5.65
C LEU A 241 -5.88 1.91 -5.46
N SER A 242 -5.39 1.87 -4.21
CA SER A 242 -4.03 1.42 -3.91
C SER A 242 -3.80 -0.04 -4.34
N VAL A 243 -4.77 -0.93 -4.05
CA VAL A 243 -4.73 -2.34 -4.46
C VAL A 243 -4.79 -2.46 -5.98
N LEU A 244 -5.66 -1.69 -6.63
CA LEU A 244 -5.78 -1.65 -8.08
C LEU A 244 -4.46 -1.23 -8.74
N LEU A 245 -3.80 -0.18 -8.25
CA LEU A 245 -2.50 0.27 -8.76
C LEU A 245 -1.41 -0.80 -8.62
N ILE A 246 -1.37 -1.51 -7.48
CA ILE A 246 -0.45 -2.64 -7.28
C ILE A 246 -0.74 -3.75 -8.30
N LEU A 247 -2.00 -4.09 -8.52
CA LEU A 247 -2.37 -5.12 -9.51
C LEU A 247 -2.05 -4.68 -10.94
N ILE A 248 -2.24 -3.41 -11.30
CA ILE A 248 -1.83 -2.85 -12.60
C ILE A 248 -0.31 -2.96 -12.77
N PHE A 249 0.46 -2.66 -11.72
CA PHE A 249 1.91 -2.84 -11.74
C PHE A 249 2.31 -4.30 -11.96
N ILE A 250 1.64 -5.25 -11.31
CA ILE A 250 1.85 -6.68 -11.51
C ILE A 250 1.50 -7.10 -12.95
N ALA A 251 0.33 -6.68 -13.46
CA ALA A 251 -0.11 -6.97 -14.82
C ALA A 251 0.86 -6.44 -15.88
N ASN A 252 1.43 -5.25 -15.65
CA ASN A 252 2.42 -4.66 -16.55
C ASN A 252 3.74 -5.45 -16.61
N ASN A 253 4.05 -6.22 -15.57
CA ASN A 253 5.28 -7.02 -15.48
C ASN A 253 5.07 -8.51 -15.81
N ILE A 254 3.86 -8.92 -16.19
CA ILE A 254 3.52 -10.34 -16.35
C ILE A 254 4.20 -11.01 -17.57
N ASP A 255 4.45 -10.24 -18.63
CA ASP A 255 5.10 -10.71 -19.86
C ASP A 255 6.62 -10.90 -19.72
N ARG A 256 7.21 -10.50 -18.58
CA ARG A 256 8.63 -10.74 -18.34
C ARG A 256 8.87 -12.23 -18.12
N ASP A 257 9.79 -12.77 -18.91
CA ASP A 257 10.18 -14.18 -18.94
C ASP A 257 10.18 -14.81 -17.53
N TYR A 258 9.37 -15.84 -17.30
CA TYR A 258 9.16 -16.41 -15.95
C TYR A 258 10.46 -16.89 -15.29
N ARG A 259 11.40 -17.41 -16.10
CA ARG A 259 12.73 -17.79 -15.64
C ARG A 259 13.53 -16.57 -15.16
N ASN A 260 13.40 -15.44 -15.87
CA ASN A 260 13.95 -14.17 -15.46
C ASN A 260 13.19 -13.54 -14.28
N SER A 261 11.88 -13.73 -14.12
CA SER A 261 11.12 -13.16 -13.00
C SER A 261 11.43 -13.88 -11.68
N LYS A 262 11.57 -15.22 -11.68
CA LYS A 262 12.06 -15.97 -10.52
C LYS A 262 13.50 -15.58 -10.19
N ASN A 263 14.38 -15.49 -11.19
CA ASN A 263 15.76 -15.06 -10.98
C ASN A 263 15.84 -13.59 -10.50
N TYR A 264 14.96 -12.72 -10.97
CA TYR A 264 14.87 -11.32 -10.55
C TYR A 264 14.33 -11.19 -9.13
N LEU A 265 13.30 -11.97 -8.77
CA LEU A 265 12.76 -12.03 -7.42
C LEU A 265 13.80 -12.59 -6.45
N MET A 266 14.49 -13.67 -6.81
CA MET A 266 15.57 -14.24 -5.99
C MET A 266 16.73 -13.26 -5.81
N LYS A 267 17.10 -12.55 -6.88
CA LYS A 267 18.14 -11.50 -6.84
C LYS A 267 17.74 -10.31 -5.96
N ASN A 268 16.46 -9.94 -5.94
CA ASN A 268 15.96 -8.81 -5.17
C ASN A 268 15.32 -9.21 -3.82
N LEU A 269 15.31 -10.51 -3.49
CA LEU A 269 14.74 -11.04 -2.25
C LEU A 269 15.32 -10.35 -1.00
N PRO A 270 16.64 -10.09 -0.90
CA PRO A 270 17.19 -9.39 0.25
C PRO A 270 16.63 -7.96 0.40
N VAL A 271 16.44 -7.25 -0.72
CA VAL A 271 15.88 -5.89 -0.74
C VAL A 271 14.41 -5.90 -0.31
N LEU A 272 13.63 -6.88 -0.79
CA LEU A 272 12.24 -7.07 -0.36
C LEU A 272 12.15 -7.43 1.12
N GLY A 273 13.02 -8.31 1.61
CA GLY A 273 13.10 -8.68 3.03
C GLY A 273 13.43 -7.47 3.91
N TYR A 274 14.41 -6.65 3.51
CA TYR A 274 14.72 -5.40 4.19
C TYR A 274 13.55 -4.42 4.21
N GLY A 275 12.87 -4.24 3.08
CA GLY A 275 11.68 -3.37 2.99
C GLY A 275 10.54 -3.86 3.90
N LEU A 276 10.30 -5.17 3.96
CA LEU A 276 9.32 -5.77 4.86
C LEU A 276 9.69 -5.59 6.33
N LEU A 277 10.97 -5.74 6.70
CA LEU A 277 11.44 -5.49 8.07
C LEU A 277 11.26 -4.03 8.49
N CYS A 278 11.58 -3.09 7.58
CA CYS A 278 11.33 -1.67 7.83
C CYS A 278 9.84 -1.39 8.03
N LEU A 279 8.99 -1.91 7.14
CA LEU A 279 7.54 -1.73 7.21
C LEU A 279 6.94 -2.35 8.48
N MET A 280 7.41 -3.54 8.86
CA MET A 280 6.98 -4.22 10.09
C MET A 280 7.38 -3.41 11.33
N GLY A 281 8.60 -2.88 11.37
CA GLY A 281 9.06 -2.04 12.48
C GLY A 281 8.27 -0.74 12.58
N ILE A 282 7.99 -0.07 11.46
CA ILE A 282 7.14 1.13 11.42
C ILE A 282 5.74 0.81 11.95
N LEU A 283 5.10 -0.25 11.44
CA LEU A 283 3.77 -0.66 11.89
C LEU A 283 3.74 -0.99 13.38
N PHE A 284 4.78 -1.64 13.89
CA PHE A 284 4.89 -2.00 15.30
C PHE A 284 4.99 -0.75 16.19
N HIS A 285 5.88 0.20 15.86
CA HIS A 285 6.05 1.43 16.63
C HIS A 285 4.78 2.30 16.60
N ILE A 286 4.17 2.47 15.44
CA ILE A 286 2.93 3.26 15.29
C ILE A 286 1.77 2.58 16.01
N SER A 287 1.63 1.24 15.92
CA SER A 287 0.51 0.54 16.56
C SER A 287 0.60 0.51 18.09
N LYS A 288 1.80 0.59 18.65
CA LYS A 288 1.98 0.63 20.12
C LYS A 288 1.38 1.89 20.76
N HIS A 289 1.25 2.98 20.01
CA HIS A 289 0.90 4.31 20.56
C HIS A 289 -0.44 4.86 20.03
N THR A 290 -1.26 4.04 19.35
CA THR A 290 -2.53 4.47 18.71
C THR A 290 -3.57 5.04 19.68
N ASN A 291 -3.44 4.81 20.98
CA ASN A 291 -4.47 5.18 21.97
C ASN A 291 -4.21 6.53 22.66
N GLY A 292 -3.15 7.25 22.28
CA GLY A 292 -2.64 8.41 23.04
C GLY A 292 -3.06 9.80 22.54
N GLY A 293 -3.95 9.93 21.54
CA GLY A 293 -4.27 11.24 20.95
C GLY A 293 -3.07 11.92 20.27
N LEU A 294 -2.06 11.14 19.90
CA LEU A 294 -0.79 11.62 19.35
C LEU A 294 -0.95 12.17 17.93
N SER A 295 -0.07 13.11 17.57
CA SER A 295 0.03 13.63 16.21
C SER A 295 0.77 12.67 15.29
N ILE A 296 0.58 12.81 13.97
CA ILE A 296 1.36 12.09 12.95
C ILE A 296 2.88 12.27 13.18
N TRP A 297 3.29 13.46 13.61
CA TRP A 297 4.69 13.80 13.85
C TRP A 297 5.26 13.14 15.11
N ASP A 298 4.44 12.98 16.16
CA ASP A 298 4.84 12.20 17.34
C ASP A 298 5.04 10.73 16.96
N GLY A 299 4.13 10.17 16.17
CA GLY A 299 4.27 8.83 15.61
C GLY A 299 5.55 8.66 14.80
N PHE A 300 5.92 9.68 14.01
CA PHE A 300 7.16 9.72 13.25
C PHE A 300 8.41 9.75 14.14
N ILE A 301 8.46 10.65 15.11
CA ILE A 301 9.57 10.79 16.06
C ILE A 301 9.77 9.50 16.86
N VAL A 302 8.69 8.91 17.39
CA VAL A 302 8.73 7.68 18.18
C VAL A 302 9.17 6.48 17.33
N THR A 303 8.82 6.46 16.04
CA THR A 303 9.27 5.41 15.11
C THR A 303 10.77 5.45 14.90
N PHE A 304 11.36 6.64 14.74
CA PHE A 304 12.80 6.82 14.51
C PHE A 304 13.55 7.31 15.76
N MET A 305 13.02 7.02 16.95
CA MET A 305 13.55 7.52 18.22
C MET A 305 15.02 7.12 18.41
N GLY A 306 15.38 5.92 17.96
CA GLY A 306 16.75 5.40 18.04
C GLY A 306 17.19 5.21 19.49
N THR A 307 18.41 5.66 19.80
CA THR A 307 18.90 5.67 21.18
C THR A 307 19.60 6.99 21.50
N THR A 308 19.48 7.42 22.74
CA THR A 308 20.19 8.55 23.35
C THR A 308 20.75 8.16 24.71
N ASN A 309 21.38 9.10 25.41
CA ASN A 309 21.87 8.84 26.77
C ASN A 309 20.72 8.71 27.78
N GLU A 310 19.64 9.46 27.58
CA GLU A 310 18.50 9.46 28.49
C GLU A 310 17.42 8.47 28.05
N ILE A 311 17.27 8.26 26.73
CA ILE A 311 16.21 7.45 26.16
C ILE A 311 16.78 6.23 25.46
N PHE A 312 16.59 5.06 26.09
CA PHE A 312 16.99 3.78 25.54
C PHE A 312 15.87 2.75 25.62
N THR A 313 15.59 2.11 24.49
CA THR A 313 14.81 0.87 24.45
C THR A 313 15.45 -0.09 23.45
N LEU A 314 15.53 -1.38 23.82
CA LEU A 314 16.12 -2.42 22.97
C LEU A 314 15.46 -2.47 21.59
N ILE A 315 14.14 -2.26 21.55
CA ILE A 315 13.36 -2.28 20.31
C ILE A 315 13.77 -1.11 19.39
N SER A 316 13.87 0.11 19.92
CA SER A 316 14.28 1.28 19.12
C SER A 316 15.73 1.17 18.64
N PHE A 317 16.61 0.58 19.47
CA PHE A 317 17.98 0.25 19.08
C PHE A 317 18.03 -0.78 17.94
N ALA A 318 17.31 -1.89 18.07
CA ALA A 318 17.26 -2.92 17.05
C ALA A 318 16.65 -2.39 15.74
N PHE A 319 15.58 -1.59 15.83
CA PHE A 319 14.97 -0.96 14.67
C PHE A 319 15.92 0.03 13.98
N TYR A 320 16.66 0.83 14.76
CA TYR A 320 17.70 1.70 14.22
C TYR A 320 18.76 0.92 13.43
N ILE A 321 19.26 -0.18 13.99
CA ILE A 321 20.24 -1.06 13.32
C ILE A 321 19.65 -1.56 12.00
N VAL A 322 18.43 -2.10 12.04
CA VAL A 322 17.77 -2.63 10.84
C VAL A 322 17.65 -1.56 9.78
N VAL A 323 17.12 -0.38 10.10
CA VAL A 323 16.85 0.68 9.12
C VAL A 323 18.15 1.28 8.58
N PHE A 324 19.01 1.83 9.44
CA PHE A 324 20.14 2.64 8.99
C PHE A 324 21.36 1.77 8.63
N LEU A 325 21.72 0.79 9.46
CA LEU A 325 22.88 -0.08 9.17
C LEU A 325 22.53 -1.15 8.12
N GLY A 326 21.28 -1.63 8.09
CA GLY A 326 20.82 -2.51 7.02
C GLY A 326 20.90 -1.85 5.64
N ALA A 327 20.69 -0.53 5.54
CA ALA A 327 20.92 0.20 4.29
C ALA A 327 22.41 0.22 3.88
N VAL A 328 23.30 0.43 4.84
CA VAL A 328 24.76 0.44 4.61
C VAL A 328 25.25 -0.95 4.17
N TYR A 329 24.64 -2.02 4.67
CA TYR A 329 24.93 -3.39 4.23
C TYR A 329 24.71 -3.59 2.72
N PHE A 330 23.67 -2.98 2.12
CA PHE A 330 23.49 -3.06 0.66
C PHE A 330 24.58 -2.30 -0.11
N VAL A 331 25.06 -1.17 0.44
CA VAL A 331 26.18 -0.44 -0.14
C VAL A 331 27.45 -1.29 -0.08
N GLN A 332 27.67 -1.98 1.03
CA GLN A 332 28.78 -2.90 1.21
C GLN A 332 28.73 -4.08 0.22
N LEU A 333 27.57 -4.73 0.03
CA LEU A 333 27.42 -5.80 -0.97
C LEU A 333 27.75 -5.31 -2.38
N ARG A 334 27.37 -4.07 -2.70
CA ARG A 334 27.70 -3.43 -3.98
C ARG A 334 29.20 -3.14 -4.07
N LEU A 335 29.82 -2.68 -3.00
CA LEU A 335 31.27 -2.46 -2.91
C LEU A 335 32.06 -3.76 -3.10
N GLN A 336 31.64 -4.85 -2.46
CA GLN A 336 32.24 -6.18 -2.63
C GLN A 336 32.26 -6.59 -4.09
N ARG A 337 31.13 -6.42 -4.78
CA ARG A 337 31.03 -6.72 -6.20
C ARG A 337 32.00 -5.87 -7.02
N TYR A 338 32.06 -4.56 -6.76
CA TYR A 338 32.98 -3.66 -7.46
C TYR A 338 34.45 -3.97 -7.22
N LEU A 339 34.84 -4.33 -5.99
CA LEU A 339 36.21 -4.72 -5.65
C LEU A 339 36.56 -6.10 -6.23
N SER A 340 35.63 -7.06 -6.23
CA SER A 340 35.86 -8.38 -6.84
C SER A 340 35.91 -8.35 -8.37
N GLU A 341 35.15 -7.45 -9.00
CA GLU A 341 35.12 -7.25 -10.46
C GLU A 341 36.20 -6.26 -10.93
N MET A 342 37.03 -5.73 -10.00
CA MET A 342 38.13 -4.81 -10.29
C MET A 342 39.26 -5.55 -11.02
N SER A 343 39.02 -5.85 -12.29
CA SER A 343 40.00 -6.41 -13.21
C SER A 343 40.97 -5.32 -13.69
N TYR A 344 42.17 -5.72 -14.11
CA TYR A 344 43.17 -4.85 -14.74
C TYR A 344 42.56 -3.92 -15.83
N TYR A 345 41.56 -4.41 -16.56
CA TYR A 345 40.83 -3.65 -17.57
C TYR A 345 40.11 -2.40 -17.02
N THR A 346 39.50 -2.50 -15.83
CA THR A 346 38.81 -1.36 -15.20
C THR A 346 39.78 -0.30 -14.69
N MET A 347 40.95 -0.70 -14.18
CA MET A 347 41.99 0.25 -13.75
C MET A 347 42.60 1.01 -14.93
N ILE A 348 42.86 0.33 -16.06
CA ILE A 348 43.36 0.95 -17.29
C ILE A 348 42.35 1.97 -17.86
N ARG A 349 41.04 1.65 -17.82
CA ARG A 349 39.98 2.52 -18.36
C ARG A 349 39.84 3.86 -17.60
N TYR A 350 39.90 3.86 -16.28
CA TYR A 350 39.65 5.07 -15.48
C TYR A 350 40.91 5.90 -15.18
N ARG A 351 42.11 5.36 -15.44
CA ARG A 351 43.43 5.99 -15.23
C ARG A 351 43.77 6.41 -13.79
N SER A 352 42.79 6.46 -12.87
CA SER A 352 42.96 6.80 -11.46
C SER A 352 41.83 6.20 -10.62
N ILE A 353 42.14 5.81 -9.39
CA ILE A 353 41.18 5.26 -8.42
C ILE A 353 40.12 6.31 -8.05
N ASN A 354 40.50 7.59 -7.99
CA ASN A 354 39.56 8.69 -7.71
C ASN A 354 38.46 8.81 -8.78
N LYS A 355 38.82 8.75 -10.07
CA LYS A 355 37.82 8.79 -11.17
C LYS A 355 36.94 7.56 -11.18
N TRP A 356 37.49 6.40 -10.84
CA TRP A 356 36.71 5.17 -10.68
C TRP A 356 35.71 5.32 -9.53
N PHE A 357 36.11 5.80 -8.36
CA PHE A 357 35.23 6.04 -7.22
C PHE A 357 34.08 7.02 -7.55
N LEU A 358 34.42 8.18 -8.14
CA LEU A 358 33.45 9.20 -8.52
C LEU A 358 32.44 8.74 -9.58
N SER A 359 32.76 7.69 -10.35
CA SER A 359 31.86 7.16 -11.38
C SER A 359 30.61 6.47 -10.81
N TRP A 360 30.71 5.86 -9.63
CA TRP A 360 29.60 5.11 -9.01
C TRP A 360 29.11 5.69 -7.68
N PHE A 361 29.91 6.50 -7.00
CA PHE A 361 29.55 7.11 -5.71
C PHE A 361 28.30 8.00 -5.74
N PRO A 362 28.05 8.86 -6.76
CA PRO A 362 26.80 9.63 -6.86
C PRO A 362 25.55 8.76 -6.88
N GLY A 363 25.67 7.53 -7.42
CA GLY A 363 24.59 6.54 -7.38
C GLY A 363 24.23 6.10 -5.96
N ILE A 364 25.18 6.08 -5.03
CA ILE A 364 24.92 5.76 -3.62
C ILE A 364 24.24 6.94 -2.92
N LEU A 365 24.71 8.18 -3.16
CA LEU A 365 24.08 9.38 -2.62
C LEU A 365 22.59 9.46 -3.01
N LYS A 366 22.29 9.14 -4.29
CA LYS A 366 20.91 9.03 -4.77
C LYS A 366 20.12 7.96 -4.01
N THR A 367 20.68 6.78 -3.77
CA THR A 367 20.02 5.71 -3.01
C THR A 367 19.72 6.11 -1.58
N ILE A 368 20.67 6.76 -0.88
CA ILE A 368 20.46 7.27 0.49
C ILE A 368 19.29 8.26 0.52
N THR A 369 19.27 9.19 -0.43
CA THR A 369 18.20 10.20 -0.53
C THR A 369 16.83 9.56 -0.76
N ILE A 370 16.75 8.60 -1.69
CA ILE A 370 15.51 7.87 -1.96
C ILE A 370 15.04 7.08 -0.73
N LEU A 371 15.96 6.43 -0.02
CA LEU A 371 15.63 5.68 1.20
C LEU A 371 14.98 6.58 2.25
N LEU A 372 15.60 7.72 2.57
CA LEU A 372 15.08 8.65 3.58
C LEU A 372 13.71 9.20 3.18
N LEU A 373 13.54 9.61 1.92
CA LEU A 373 12.24 10.06 1.42
C LEU A 373 11.17 8.96 1.50
N THR A 374 11.53 7.71 1.18
CA THR A 374 10.61 6.57 1.25
C THR A 374 10.20 6.27 2.68
N LEU A 375 11.14 6.32 3.62
CA LEU A 375 10.86 6.14 5.05
C LEU A 375 9.96 7.26 5.61
N LEU A 376 10.22 8.52 5.23
CA LEU A 376 9.40 9.66 5.62
C LEU A 376 7.95 9.51 5.11
N ILE A 377 7.78 9.29 3.81
CA ILE A 377 6.44 9.17 3.21
C ILE A 377 5.73 7.93 3.74
N GLY A 378 6.43 6.80 3.88
CA GLY A 378 5.86 5.55 4.36
C GLY A 378 5.36 5.63 5.80
N THR A 379 6.13 6.25 6.70
CA THR A 379 5.72 6.44 8.10
C THR A 379 4.52 7.38 8.24
N ILE A 380 4.55 8.53 7.57
CA ILE A 380 3.42 9.49 7.56
C ILE A 380 2.15 8.82 7.02
N SER A 381 2.27 8.08 5.90
CA SER A 381 1.14 7.37 5.30
C SER A 381 0.55 6.36 6.28
N ILE A 382 1.37 5.55 6.96
CA ILE A 382 0.90 4.56 7.93
C ILE A 382 0.25 5.23 9.15
N ALA A 383 0.80 6.34 9.64
CA ALA A 383 0.23 7.09 10.76
C ALA A 383 -1.15 7.68 10.38
N MET A 384 -1.30 8.21 9.16
CA MET A 384 -2.59 8.67 8.64
C MET A 384 -3.61 7.53 8.55
N LEU A 385 -3.21 6.36 8.03
CA LEU A 385 -4.08 5.18 7.94
C LEU A 385 -4.53 4.68 9.32
N LYS A 386 -3.76 4.96 10.37
CA LYS A 386 -4.06 4.59 11.77
C LYS A 386 -4.88 5.66 12.52
N GLY A 387 -5.23 6.77 11.87
CA GLY A 387 -6.08 7.80 12.45
C GLY A 387 -5.38 8.77 13.40
N TYR A 388 -4.05 8.92 13.29
CA TYR A 388 -3.32 9.95 14.04
C TYR A 388 -3.77 11.35 13.63
N SER A 389 -3.79 12.29 14.58
CA SER A 389 -4.21 13.66 14.31
C SER A 389 -3.18 14.41 13.44
N ASN A 390 -3.66 15.27 12.55
CA ASN A 390 -2.80 16.06 11.65
C ASN A 390 -2.37 17.40 12.27
N THR A 391 -2.16 17.43 13.58
CA THR A 391 -1.65 18.62 14.27
C THR A 391 -0.18 18.82 13.92
N VAL A 392 0.17 20.04 13.52
CA VAL A 392 1.54 20.39 13.13
C VAL A 392 2.28 20.89 14.38
N PRO A 393 3.43 20.27 14.76
CA PRO A 393 4.23 20.76 15.87
C PRO A 393 5.02 22.00 15.47
N ASP A 394 5.28 22.88 16.44
CA ASP A 394 6.06 24.11 16.23
C ASP A 394 7.48 23.82 15.72
N ASN A 395 8.06 22.68 16.12
CA ASN A 395 9.43 22.27 15.76
C ASN A 395 9.50 21.43 14.46
N LEU A 396 8.47 21.49 13.59
CA LEU A 396 8.41 20.69 12.36
C LEU A 396 9.65 20.85 11.47
N PHE A 397 10.19 22.07 11.37
CA PHE A 397 11.41 22.31 10.60
C PHE A 397 12.60 21.52 11.14
N GLU A 398 12.79 21.51 12.47
CA GLU A 398 13.88 20.79 13.12
C GLU A 398 13.74 19.28 12.95
N ILE A 399 12.51 18.76 13.06
CA ILE A 399 12.19 17.34 12.85
C ILE A 399 12.58 16.90 11.43
N ILE A 400 12.12 17.65 10.41
CA ILE A 400 12.40 17.33 9.01
C ILE A 400 13.89 17.49 8.71
N TYR A 401 14.50 18.58 9.17
CA TYR A 401 15.93 18.84 8.97
C TYR A 401 16.78 17.74 9.63
N HIS A 402 16.48 17.36 10.88
CA HIS A 402 17.22 16.31 11.58
C HIS A 402 17.10 14.98 10.83
N PHE A 403 15.89 14.60 10.41
CA PHE A 403 15.69 13.34 9.73
C PHE A 403 16.35 13.29 8.34
N ILE A 404 16.19 14.35 7.53
CA ILE A 404 16.71 14.37 6.17
C ILE A 404 18.20 14.69 6.15
N VAL A 405 18.63 15.80 6.75
CA VAL A 405 20.01 16.28 6.67
C VAL A 405 20.93 15.46 7.57
N ASN A 406 20.62 15.33 8.87
CA ASN A 406 21.47 14.53 9.75
C ASN A 406 21.36 13.03 9.43
N GLY A 407 20.20 12.53 9.01
CA GLY A 407 20.07 11.17 8.50
C GLY A 407 20.92 10.91 7.26
N PHE A 408 20.96 11.85 6.31
CA PHE A 408 21.82 11.76 5.13
C PHE A 408 23.31 11.76 5.50
N LEU A 409 23.73 12.71 6.33
CA LEU A 409 25.12 12.82 6.79
C LEU A 409 25.54 11.58 7.58
N GLN A 410 24.70 11.04 8.45
CA GLN A 410 25.00 9.85 9.23
C GLN A 410 25.19 8.62 8.33
N LEU A 411 24.31 8.43 7.33
CA LEU A 411 24.45 7.34 6.36
C LEU A 411 25.68 7.53 5.47
N LEU A 412 26.00 8.77 5.09
CA LEU A 412 27.19 9.10 4.32
C LEU A 412 28.46 8.74 5.09
N PHE A 413 28.54 9.13 6.37
CA PHE A 413 29.61 8.76 7.28
C PHE A 413 29.79 7.23 7.32
N TYR A 414 28.72 6.47 7.60
CA TYR A 414 28.80 5.01 7.64
C TYR A 414 29.27 4.38 6.32
N VAL A 415 28.82 4.92 5.19
CA VAL A 415 29.24 4.44 3.86
C VAL A 415 30.73 4.68 3.64
N ILE A 416 31.22 5.90 3.89
CA ILE A 416 32.63 6.23 3.67
C ILE A 416 33.51 5.42 4.64
N PHE A 417 33.11 5.31 5.90
CA PHE A 417 33.77 4.47 6.90
C PHE A 417 33.96 3.02 6.42
N VAL A 418 32.87 2.40 5.93
CA VAL A 418 32.88 1.04 5.39
C VAL A 418 33.82 0.91 4.20
N ILE A 419 33.86 1.93 3.33
CA ILE A 419 34.80 1.97 2.20
C ILE A 419 36.25 2.03 2.71
N ILE A 420 36.57 2.94 3.64
CA ILE A 420 37.92 3.09 4.20
C ILE A 420 38.41 1.76 4.77
N ILE A 421 37.61 1.09 5.60
CA ILE A 421 38.01 -0.19 6.20
C ILE A 421 38.15 -1.27 5.13
N SER A 422 37.23 -1.36 4.18
CA SER A 422 37.31 -2.34 3.09
C SER A 422 38.59 -2.19 2.27
N PHE A 423 39.03 -0.95 2.02
CA PHE A 423 40.29 -0.67 1.34
C PHE A 423 41.51 -1.00 2.20
N ALA A 424 41.49 -0.63 3.48
CA ALA A 424 42.58 -0.86 4.41
C ALA A 424 42.82 -2.36 4.70
N THR A 425 41.75 -3.14 4.86
CA THR A 425 41.84 -4.58 5.20
C THR A 425 41.83 -5.50 3.99
N LYS A 426 41.48 -4.98 2.80
CA LYS A 426 41.16 -5.74 1.58
C LYS A 426 40.05 -6.78 1.78
N ASP A 427 39.25 -6.64 2.84
CA ASP A 427 38.19 -7.57 3.20
C ASP A 427 36.93 -6.79 3.56
N VAL A 428 35.93 -6.94 2.70
CA VAL A 428 34.67 -6.23 2.83
C VAL A 428 33.86 -6.72 4.02
N PHE A 429 33.97 -7.99 4.45
CA PHE A 429 33.23 -8.46 5.62
C PHE A 429 33.70 -7.79 6.92
N LYS A 430 35.01 -7.52 7.06
CA LYS A 430 35.56 -6.84 8.24
C LYS A 430 35.01 -5.42 8.41
N SER A 431 34.68 -4.73 7.32
CA SER A 431 34.07 -3.40 7.36
C SER A 431 32.68 -3.39 8.02
N PHE A 432 31.92 -4.47 7.87
CA PHE A 432 30.61 -4.58 8.52
C PHE A 432 30.72 -4.97 9.98
N ILE A 433 31.60 -5.91 10.29
CA ILE A 433 31.84 -6.33 11.68
C ILE A 433 32.30 -5.12 12.50
N THR A 434 33.22 -4.32 11.95
CA THR A 434 33.68 -3.09 12.61
C THR A 434 32.55 -2.09 12.80
N LEU A 435 31.73 -1.83 11.79
CA LEU A 435 30.55 -0.96 11.92
C LEU A 435 29.56 -1.48 12.97
N LEU A 436 29.36 -2.80 13.06
CA LEU A 436 28.48 -3.43 14.03
C LEU A 436 29.06 -3.35 15.45
N THR A 437 30.36 -3.58 15.64
CA THR A 437 31.01 -3.41 16.95
C THR A 437 30.93 -1.96 17.43
N LEU A 438 31.01 -1.02 16.51
CA LEU A 438 30.90 0.40 16.80
C LEU A 438 29.49 0.81 17.29
N THR A 439 28.44 0.01 17.04
CA THR A 439 27.10 0.26 17.61
C THR A 439 27.06 0.15 19.13
N VAL A 440 28.08 -0.45 19.77
CA VAL A 440 28.21 -0.44 21.24
C VAL A 440 28.24 0.99 21.77
N PHE A 441 28.80 1.95 21.03
CA PHE A 441 28.79 3.37 21.38
C PHE A 441 27.39 4.02 21.28
N MET A 442 26.38 3.29 20.82
CA MET A 442 24.99 3.74 20.88
C MET A 442 24.28 3.32 22.17
N LEU A 443 24.87 2.43 22.98
CA LEU A 443 24.29 2.01 24.25
C LEU A 443 24.46 3.10 25.31
N PRO A 444 23.47 3.25 26.21
CA PRO A 444 23.60 4.16 27.34
C PRO A 444 24.79 3.75 28.22
N GLY A 445 25.57 4.73 28.69
CA GLY A 445 26.78 4.52 29.48
C GLY A 445 28.09 4.48 28.67
N PHE A 446 28.07 3.99 27.43
CA PHE A 446 29.26 4.00 26.55
C PHE A 446 29.37 5.27 25.69
N ARG A 447 28.27 6.03 25.58
CA ARG A 447 28.17 7.23 24.75
C ARG A 447 28.66 8.47 25.51
N LEU A 448 29.99 8.59 25.60
CA LEU A 448 30.66 9.74 26.23
C LEU A 448 30.51 11.01 25.38
N LYS A 449 29.65 11.94 25.82
CA LYS A 449 29.42 13.28 25.21
C LYS A 449 29.18 13.28 23.69
N ASN A 450 28.64 12.18 23.15
CA ASN A 450 28.43 11.99 21.71
C ASN A 450 29.71 12.22 20.90
N LEU A 451 30.87 11.79 21.43
CA LEU A 451 32.16 11.91 20.77
C LEU A 451 32.23 11.00 19.54
N MET A 452 31.75 9.76 19.66
CA MET A 452 31.70 8.85 18.53
C MET A 452 30.53 9.21 17.59
N PRO A 453 30.77 9.40 16.28
CA PRO A 453 29.76 9.84 15.31
C PRO A 453 28.82 8.71 14.90
N ILE A 454 28.12 8.10 15.87
CA ILE A 454 27.30 6.90 15.67
C ILE A 454 25.94 7.10 16.31
N GLY A 455 24.89 6.94 15.53
CA GLY A 455 23.52 7.10 16.00
C GLY A 455 23.11 8.55 16.23
N LEU A 456 23.83 9.54 15.66
CA LEU A 456 23.56 10.95 15.91
C LEU A 456 22.31 11.48 15.19
N ASN A 457 21.77 10.75 14.23
CA ASN A 457 20.49 11.01 13.56
C ASN A 457 19.27 10.39 14.29
N SER A 458 19.45 9.93 15.53
CA SER A 458 18.34 9.40 16.34
C SER A 458 17.39 10.55 16.73
N MET A 459 16.08 10.39 16.47
CA MET A 459 15.11 11.45 16.76
C MET A 459 14.92 11.73 18.25
N GLY A 460 15.42 10.84 19.13
CA GLY A 460 15.53 11.12 20.57
C GLY A 460 16.27 12.42 20.88
N TYR A 461 17.23 12.84 20.05
CA TYR A 461 17.93 14.12 20.25
C TYR A 461 17.03 15.34 20.06
N VAL A 462 16.03 15.25 19.18
CA VAL A 462 15.04 16.32 18.99
C VAL A 462 14.14 16.41 20.22
N LEU A 463 13.77 15.26 20.81
CA LEU A 463 12.96 15.21 22.04
C LEU A 463 13.71 15.75 23.27
N GLU A 464 15.02 15.49 23.35
CA GLU A 464 15.88 16.03 24.40
C GLU A 464 16.22 17.53 24.21
N GLY A 465 15.74 18.16 23.12
CA GLY A 465 16.06 19.56 22.81
C GLY A 465 17.52 19.80 22.44
N TYR A 466 18.25 18.78 22.00
CA TYR A 466 19.65 18.92 21.61
C TYR A 466 19.77 19.69 20.28
N PRO A 467 20.69 20.65 20.15
CA PRO A 467 20.79 21.49 18.95
C PRO A 467 21.09 20.67 17.69
N VAL A 468 20.10 20.58 16.81
CA VAL A 468 20.12 19.75 15.60
C VAL A 468 21.24 20.15 14.63
N PHE A 469 21.54 21.45 14.53
CA PHE A 469 22.61 21.97 13.67
C PHE A 469 24.01 21.60 14.17
N LEU A 470 24.18 21.49 15.50
CA LEU A 470 25.46 21.09 16.09
C LEU A 470 25.80 19.64 15.70
N ILE A 471 24.78 18.78 15.59
CA ILE A 471 24.93 17.42 15.08
C ILE A 471 25.39 17.44 13.61
N SER A 472 24.81 18.32 12.77
CA SER A 472 25.25 18.46 11.37
C SER A 472 26.72 18.86 11.28
N ILE A 473 27.15 19.84 12.08
CA ILE A 473 28.55 20.31 12.11
C ILE A 473 29.47 19.17 12.52
N LYS A 474 29.13 18.44 13.60
CA LYS A 474 29.92 17.28 14.04
C LYS A 474 30.06 16.24 12.93
N LEU A 475 28.95 15.82 12.32
CA LEU A 475 28.97 14.83 11.25
C LEU A 475 29.77 15.32 10.03
N ALA A 476 29.64 16.59 9.65
CA ALA A 476 30.39 17.18 8.54
C ALA A 476 31.91 17.16 8.80
N VAL A 477 32.36 17.46 10.03
CA VAL A 477 33.78 17.39 10.41
C VAL A 477 34.31 15.96 10.31
N TYR A 478 33.55 14.97 10.81
CA TYR A 478 33.96 13.55 10.70
C TYR A 478 34.02 13.09 9.25
N ILE A 479 33.01 13.43 8.44
CA ILE A 479 33.01 13.11 7.00
C ILE A 479 34.21 13.76 6.29
N ALA A 480 34.53 15.02 6.60
CA ALA A 480 35.70 15.68 6.03
C ALA A 480 37.01 14.96 6.38
N ALA A 481 37.17 14.54 7.64
CA ALA A 481 38.30 13.73 8.07
C ALA A 481 38.37 12.38 7.34
N GLU A 482 37.24 11.69 7.18
CA GLU A 482 37.17 10.44 6.42
C GLU A 482 37.54 10.62 4.95
N ILE A 483 37.07 11.70 4.31
CA ILE A 483 37.42 12.01 2.92
C ILE A 483 38.94 12.22 2.78
N ILE A 484 39.58 12.92 3.73
CA ILE A 484 41.04 13.10 3.72
C ILE A 484 41.75 11.75 3.81
N VAL A 485 41.31 10.87 4.72
CA VAL A 485 41.87 9.51 4.86
C VAL A 485 41.65 8.68 3.60
N LEU A 486 40.47 8.76 2.99
CA LEU A 486 40.12 8.08 1.75
C LEU A 486 41.03 8.52 0.58
N LEU A 487 41.21 9.84 0.43
CA LEU A 487 42.10 10.41 -0.61
C LEU A 487 43.56 9.99 -0.38
N TYR A 488 44.02 9.93 0.87
CA TYR A 488 45.34 9.41 1.21
C TYR A 488 45.50 7.94 0.81
N LEU A 489 44.51 7.09 1.13
CA LEU A 489 44.53 5.68 0.75
C LEU A 489 44.54 5.48 -0.77
N PHE A 490 43.77 6.28 -1.52
CA PHE A 490 43.71 6.20 -2.98
C PHE A 490 45.00 6.65 -3.68
N ASN A 491 45.81 7.50 -3.04
CA ASN A 491 47.09 7.96 -3.59
C ASN A 491 48.25 7.00 -3.29
N LYS A 492 48.05 5.99 -2.44
CA LYS A 492 49.08 5.00 -2.14
C LYS A 492 49.30 4.09 -3.35
N LYS A 493 50.55 3.99 -3.83
CA LYS A 493 50.94 3.25 -5.05
C LYS A 493 50.72 1.72 -5.00
N ASP A 494 50.32 1.16 -3.87
CA ASP A 494 50.21 -0.29 -3.62
C ASP A 494 49.10 -1.01 -4.41
N TYR A 495 48.28 -0.29 -5.19
CA TYR A 495 47.21 -0.86 -6.03
C TYR A 495 47.54 -0.86 -7.53
N ILE A 496 48.75 -0.40 -7.90
CA ILE A 496 49.31 -0.50 -9.24
C ILE A 496 50.48 -1.49 -9.13
N VAL A 497 50.19 -2.78 -9.38
CA VAL A 497 51.24 -3.78 -9.67
C VAL A 497 51.21 -4.03 -11.16
#